data_AF-A0A973GRM2-F1
#
_entry.id   AF-A0A973GRM2-F1
#
_cell.length_a   1.000
_cell.length_b   1.000
_cell.length_c   1.000
_cell.angle_alpha   90.00
_cell.angle_beta   90.00
_cell.angle_gamma   90.00
#
_symmetry.space_group_name_H-M   'P 1'
#
loop_
_entity.id
_entity.type
_entity.pdbx_description
1 polymer ?
#
loop_
_entity_poly.entity_id
_entity_poly.type
_entity_poly.pdbx_seq_one_letter_code
_entity_poly.pdbx_strand_id
1 'polypeptide(L)' 'PEIFAALEHTKAGKGGEIQLTDGLHLLMEKQPIYAFEFKGTRYDAGDKLGFLKATVEFGLRNNEFGSEFRHYLQKLKL' A
#
# COMPACT_ATOMS: atom_id res chain seq x y z
N PRO A 1 4.91 10.46 -20.13
CA PRO A 1 4.88 10.96 -18.73
C PRO A 1 6.22 11.60 -18.36
N GLU A 2 6.20 12.82 -17.83
CA GLU A 2 7.38 13.62 -17.46
C GLU A 2 8.26 12.95 -16.40
N ILE A 3 7.66 12.08 -15.60
CA ILE A 3 8.37 11.24 -14.62
C ILE A 3 9.46 10.37 -15.25
N PHE A 4 9.29 9.88 -16.49
CA PHE A 4 10.32 9.04 -17.12
C PHE A 4 11.61 9.81 -17.41
N ALA A 5 11.50 11.08 -17.82
CA ALA A 5 12.66 11.93 -18.00
C ALA A 5 13.35 12.22 -16.65
N ALA A 6 12.60 12.38 -15.56
CA ALA A 6 13.18 12.53 -14.23
C ALA A 6 13.88 11.23 -13.76
N LEU A 7 13.28 10.06 -14.02
CA LEU A 7 13.85 8.75 -13.69
C LEU A 7 15.15 8.46 -14.43
N GLU A 8 15.26 8.85 -15.71
CA GLU A 8 16.49 8.70 -16.50
C GLU A 8 17.68 9.46 -15.90
N HIS A 9 17.43 10.59 -15.22
CA HIS A 9 18.44 11.39 -14.55
C HIS A 9 18.59 11.06 -13.06
N THR A 10 17.78 10.14 -12.53
CA THR A 10 17.83 9.73 -11.14
C THR A 10 19.03 8.81 -10.92
N LYS A 11 19.85 9.12 -9.91
CA LYS A 11 21.00 8.26 -9.56
C LYS A 11 20.50 6.96 -8.94
N ALA A 12 21.15 5.85 -9.27
CA ALA A 12 20.87 4.57 -8.64
C ALA A 12 21.20 4.61 -7.15
N GLY A 13 20.27 4.10 -6.33
CA GLY A 13 20.43 3.96 -4.90
C GLY A 13 21.22 2.72 -4.51
N LYS A 14 21.09 2.34 -3.23
CA LYS A 14 21.70 1.11 -2.72
C LYS A 14 21.13 -0.10 -3.44
N GLY A 15 22.00 -0.95 -4.00
CA GLY A 15 21.60 -2.13 -4.75
C GLY A 15 21.34 -1.89 -6.24
N GLY A 16 21.61 -0.69 -6.76
CA GLY A 16 21.46 -0.38 -8.19
C GLY A 16 20.03 -0.01 -8.61
N GLU A 17 19.10 0.08 -7.67
CA GLU A 17 17.71 0.42 -7.96
C GLU A 17 17.53 1.92 -8.22
N ILE A 18 16.74 2.25 -9.24
CA ILE A 18 16.27 3.61 -9.49
C ILE A 18 15.00 3.83 -8.68
N GLN A 19 15.04 4.75 -7.72
CA GLN A 19 13.92 4.99 -6.80
C GLN A 19 12.93 6.01 -7.37
N LEU A 20 11.65 5.65 -7.39
CA LEU A 20 10.58 6.53 -7.86
C LEU A 20 10.46 7.81 -7.01
N THR A 21 10.73 7.72 -5.70
CA THR A 21 10.70 8.87 -4.79
C THR A 21 11.72 9.94 -5.16
N ASP A 22 12.91 9.52 -5.59
CA ASP A 22 13.98 10.44 -6.01
C ASP A 22 13.64 11.08 -7.36
N GLY A 23 13.08 10.29 -8.28
CA GLY A 23 12.55 10.80 -9.54
C GLY A 23 11.41 11.80 -9.36
N LEU A 24 10.50 11.55 -8.42
CA LEU A 24 9.45 12.51 -8.05
C LEU A 24 10.07 13.77 -7.45
N HIS A 25 11.07 13.66 -6.60
CA HIS A 25 11.77 14.81 -6.03
C HIS A 25 12.42 15.70 -7.10
N LEU A 26 13.09 15.10 -8.09
CA LEU A 26 13.63 15.85 -9.25
C LEU A 26 12.52 16.50 -10.09
N LEU A 27 11.38 15.81 -10.22
CA LEU A 27 10.24 16.34 -10.96
C LEU A 27 9.57 17.53 -10.25
N MET A 28 9.62 17.59 -8.92
CA MET A 28 9.11 18.71 -8.12
C MET A 28 9.80 20.05 -8.45
N GLU A 29 11.04 20.02 -8.96
CA GLU A 29 11.76 21.24 -9.39
C GLU A 29 11.17 21.85 -10.67
N LYS A 30 10.43 21.05 -11.45
CA LYS A 30 9.91 21.44 -12.77
C LYS A 30 8.40 21.66 -12.78
N GLN A 31 7.67 21.00 -11.89
CA GLN A 31 6.22 21.11 -11.80
C GLN A 31 5.70 20.78 -10.40
N PRO A 32 4.52 21.30 -10.00
CA PRO A 32 3.92 20.94 -8.72
C PRO A 32 3.55 19.45 -8.67
N ILE A 33 3.84 18.82 -7.54
CA ILE A 33 3.37 17.47 -7.20
C ILE A 33 2.38 17.60 -6.05
N TYR A 34 1.26 16.90 -6.16
CA TYR A 34 0.17 16.95 -5.19
C TYR A 34 0.09 15.62 -4.44
N ALA A 35 -0.07 15.72 -3.12
CA ALA A 35 -0.43 14.57 -2.29
C ALA A 35 -1.95 14.47 -2.19
N PHE A 36 -2.47 13.25 -2.27
CA PHE A 36 -3.88 12.97 -2.03
C PHE A 36 -4.05 12.28 -0.69
N GLU A 37 -4.75 12.93 0.24
CA GLU A 37 -5.13 12.33 1.51
C GLU A 37 -6.32 11.38 1.29
N PHE A 38 -6.00 10.10 1.13
CA PHE A 38 -7.00 9.05 1.01
C PHE A 38 -7.77 8.85 2.33
N LYS A 39 -9.10 8.74 2.23
CA LYS A 39 -9.97 8.35 3.34
C LYS A 39 -10.34 6.88 3.25
N GLY A 40 -9.85 6.10 4.20
CA GLY A 40 -10.22 4.70 4.38
C GLY A 40 -9.18 3.93 5.19
N THR A 41 -9.32 2.61 5.24
CA THR A 41 -8.39 1.74 5.95
C THR A 41 -7.34 1.21 4.98
N ARG A 42 -6.07 1.53 5.23
CA ARG A 42 -4.94 0.91 4.53
C ARG A 42 -4.52 -0.36 5.28
N TYR A 43 -4.34 -1.46 4.54
CA TYR A 43 -3.68 -2.65 5.04
C TYR A 43 -2.34 -2.80 4.33
N ASP A 44 -1.28 -3.02 5.09
CA ASP A 44 0.02 -3.36 4.52
C ASP A 44 0.14 -4.88 4.39
N ALA A 45 0.01 -5.39 3.17
CA ALA A 45 0.12 -6.82 2.90
C ALA A 45 1.58 -7.30 2.80
N GLY A 46 2.56 -6.38 2.78
CA GLY A 46 3.98 -6.72 2.86
C GLY A 46 4.41 -7.04 4.30
N ASP A 47 3.72 -6.48 5.29
CA ASP A 47 3.85 -6.87 6.69
C ASP A 47 2.99 -8.11 7.02
N LYS A 48 3.59 -9.10 7.68
CA LYS A 48 2.90 -10.38 7.98
C LYS A 48 1.70 -10.18 8.89
N LEU A 49 1.80 -9.28 9.87
CA LEU A 49 0.69 -9.00 10.77
C LEU A 49 -0.41 -8.19 10.05
N GLY A 50 -0.03 -7.22 9.22
CA GLY A 50 -0.92 -6.47 8.35
C GLY A 50 -1.71 -7.36 7.40
N PHE A 51 -1.06 -8.36 6.79
CA PHE A 51 -1.71 -9.38 5.96
C PHE A 51 -2.77 -10.18 6.73
N LEU A 52 -2.48 -10.64 7.95
CA LEU A 52 -3.45 -11.37 8.77
C LEU A 52 -4.66 -10.50 9.14
N LYS A 53 -4.42 -9.24 9.53
CA LYS A 53 -5.50 -8.28 9.83
C LYS A 53 -6.39 -8.04 8.61
N ALA A 54 -5.78 -7.81 7.43
CA ALA A 54 -6.49 -7.65 6.18
C ALA A 54 -7.37 -8.87 5.89
N THR A 55 -6.80 -10.06 6.03
CA THR A 55 -7.50 -11.33 5.76
C THR A 55 -8.74 -11.48 6.65
N VAL A 56 -8.61 -11.21 7.95
CA VAL A 56 -9.75 -11.26 8.88
C VAL A 56 -10.82 -10.24 8.51
N GLU A 57 -10.44 -8.98 8.27
CA GLU A 57 -11.43 -7.93 7.97
C GLU A 57 -12.14 -8.12 6.63
N PHE A 58 -11.42 -8.54 5.59
CA PHE A 58 -12.03 -8.86 4.29
C PHE A 58 -12.88 -10.13 4.36
N GLY A 59 -12.44 -11.15 5.10
CA GLY A 59 -13.24 -12.36 5.35
C GLY A 59 -14.57 -12.03 6.03
N LEU A 60 -14.56 -11.13 7.02
CA LEU A 60 -15.77 -10.68 7.71
C LEU A 60 -16.71 -9.83 6.84
N ARG A 61 -16.22 -9.22 5.76
CA ARG A 61 -17.00 -8.44 4.78
C ARG A 61 -17.49 -9.28 3.60
N ASN A 62 -17.09 -10.54 3.51
CA ASN A 62 -17.51 -11.43 2.43
C ASN A 62 -19.02 -11.71 2.51
N ASN A 63 -19.74 -11.54 1.39
CA ASN A 63 -21.20 -11.69 1.34
C ASN A 63 -21.68 -13.14 1.53
N GLU A 64 -20.86 -14.12 1.17
CA GLU A 64 -21.20 -15.54 1.23
C GLU A 64 -20.84 -16.14 2.61
N PHE A 65 -19.63 -15.83 3.09
CA PHE A 65 -19.06 -16.49 4.27
C PHE A 65 -18.90 -15.60 5.50
N GLY A 66 -19.09 -14.27 5.38
CA GLY A 66 -18.75 -13.32 6.45
C GLY A 66 -19.52 -13.56 7.74
N SER A 67 -20.79 -13.97 7.65
CA SER A 67 -21.63 -14.30 8.80
C SER A 67 -21.14 -15.56 9.53
N GLU A 68 -20.87 -16.63 8.79
CA GLU A 68 -20.35 -17.88 9.37
C GLU A 68 -18.95 -17.69 9.95
N PHE A 69 -18.09 -16.94 9.25
CA PHE A 69 -16.74 -16.64 9.69
C PHE A 69 -16.74 -15.80 10.98
N ARG A 70 -17.64 -14.83 11.11
CA ARG A 70 -17.84 -14.07 12.35
C ARG A 70 -18.20 -14.99 13.52
N HIS A 71 -19.15 -15.90 13.30
CA HIS A 71 -19.58 -16.85 14.32
C HIS A 71 -18.45 -17.77 14.76
N TYR A 72 -17.64 -18.24 13.81
CA TYR A 72 -16.44 -19.02 14.10
C TYR A 72 -15.47 -18.25 15.00
N LEU A 73 -15.12 -17.01 14.62
CA LEU A 73 -14.17 -16.19 15.39
C LEU A 73 -14.64 -15.91 16.83
N GLN A 74 -15.94 -15.70 17.04
CA GLN A 74 -16.51 -15.47 18.37
C GLN A 74 -16.43 -16.69 19.31
N LYS A 75 -16.23 -17.90 18.78
CA LYS A 75 -16.06 -19.13 19.57
C LYS A 75 -14.61 -19.39 19.98
N LEU A 76 -13.65 -18.67 19.40
CA LEU A 76 -12.25 -18.81 19.77
C LEU A 76 -12.06 -18.31 21.21
N LYS A 77 -11.40 -19.11 22.05
CA LYS A 77 -10.94 -18.67 23.37
C LYS A 77 -9.62 -17.91 23.17
N LEU A 78 -9.74 -16.60 22.99
CA LEU A 78 -8.61 -15.65 22.84
C LEU A 78 -8.30 -14.96 24.17
#